data_AF-A0A350V304-F1
#
_entry.id   AF-A0A350V304-F1
#
_cell.length_a   1.000
_cell.length_b   1.000
_cell.length_c   1.000
_cell.angle_alpha   90.00
_cell.angle_beta   90.00
_cell.angle_gamma   90.00
#
_symmetry.space_group_name_H-M   'P 1'
#
loop_
_entity.id
_entity.type
_entity.pdbx_description
1 polymer ?
#
loop_
_entity_poly.entity_id
_entity_poly.type
_entity_poly.pdbx_seq_one_letter_code
_entity_poly.pdbx_strand_id
1 'polypeptide(L)'
;MAKTPEDFIALRDKYKPENINLIFLFESPLHDGGFFYDHKSLKNDVVFKPMMKLIDFKYNFLNEQIKLQGLKKFKESGYFAVDSTYQPVNTFTNEGVKNNLILKNCDNLIKDLRSISADKKQTPIIIVRANLFKLFNNKLKKEGFNVINESIIVPFMANNKEEKFHRKILEIFMCRVIVANPLLSSMYLPYGTPHEHGGKLKKTRAIIIGTDPSNYDDKGKTLIMSHAFDLQNPKTRYWDEIHNNIKYLGLDKTSVYMQYLVRNYMKKATGENSYWYEFAEIWKSMLKDDLDKFDPERKLPVLALSEFVVTALLNDPEKHNIPSAKYYEKNIIIEPSENYLERVIIPCFKGNLIYANYPSYVKYIKQFLPEPAEEPAGKKKGLT
;
A
#
# COMPACT_ATOMS: atom_id res chain seq x y z
N MET A 1 -2.24 -25.38 32.51
CA MET A 1 -3.29 -26.02 31.69
C MET A 1 -3.34 -25.32 30.34
N ALA A 2 -3.58 -26.06 29.25
CA ALA A 2 -3.81 -25.44 27.95
C ALA A 2 -5.14 -24.67 27.99
N LYS A 3 -5.18 -23.46 27.41
CA LYS A 3 -6.40 -22.65 27.34
C LYS A 3 -7.39 -23.28 26.37
N THR A 4 -8.66 -23.34 26.76
CA THR A 4 -9.79 -23.74 25.92
C THR A 4 -10.23 -22.58 25.01
N PRO A 5 -11.03 -22.83 23.95
CA PRO A 5 -11.66 -21.77 23.17
C PRO A 5 -12.40 -20.73 24.03
N GLU A 6 -13.12 -21.19 25.05
CA GLU A 6 -13.88 -20.37 25.99
C GLU A 6 -12.95 -19.46 26.82
N ASP A 7 -11.80 -19.96 27.24
CA ASP A 7 -10.79 -19.17 27.96
C ASP A 7 -10.26 -18.01 27.09
N PHE A 8 -10.01 -18.25 25.80
CA PHE A 8 -9.55 -17.21 24.88
C PHE A 8 -10.62 -16.14 24.66
N ILE A 9 -11.87 -16.55 24.47
CA ILE A 9 -13.01 -15.63 24.32
C ILE A 9 -13.18 -14.79 25.60
N ALA A 10 -13.12 -15.41 26.78
CA ALA A 10 -13.23 -14.70 28.06
C ALA A 10 -12.09 -13.69 28.27
N LEU A 11 -10.87 -13.98 27.79
CA LEU A 11 -9.76 -13.02 27.83
C LEU A 11 -9.97 -11.85 26.85
N ARG A 12 -10.44 -12.14 25.64
CA ARG A 12 -10.76 -11.14 24.61
C ARG A 12 -11.85 -10.18 25.09
N ASP A 13 -12.95 -10.72 25.62
CA ASP A 13 -14.17 -9.95 25.89
C ASP A 13 -13.99 -8.93 27.03
N LYS A 14 -13.00 -9.11 27.92
CA LYS A 14 -12.57 -8.09 28.90
C LYS A 14 -12.18 -6.76 28.24
N TYR A 15 -11.71 -6.83 27.00
CA TYR A 15 -11.25 -5.69 26.21
C TYR A 15 -12.19 -5.35 25.05
N LYS A 16 -13.42 -5.88 25.05
CA LYS A 16 -14.43 -5.51 24.06
C LYS A 16 -14.78 -4.01 24.18
N PRO A 17 -14.67 -3.21 23.11
CA PRO A 17 -15.16 -1.84 23.09
C PRO A 17 -16.67 -1.76 23.30
N GLU A 18 -17.15 -0.66 23.88
CA GLU A 18 -18.59 -0.36 23.93
C GLU A 18 -19.14 -0.16 22.52
N ASN A 19 -18.40 0.60 21.70
CA ASN A 19 -18.67 0.80 20.28
C ASN A 19 -17.51 0.21 19.47
N ILE A 20 -17.79 -0.84 18.71
CA ILE A 20 -16.78 -1.47 17.84
C ILE A 20 -16.77 -0.71 16.50
N ASN A 21 -15.69 0.02 16.25
CA ASN A 21 -15.46 0.79 15.04
C ASN A 21 -14.76 -0.02 13.94
N LEU A 22 -14.02 -1.07 14.30
CA LEU A 22 -13.28 -1.90 13.36
C LEU A 22 -12.92 -3.26 13.98
N ILE A 23 -13.16 -4.33 13.22
CA ILE A 23 -12.74 -5.70 13.56
C ILE A 23 -11.56 -6.12 12.69
N PHE A 24 -10.52 -6.66 13.32
CA PHE A 24 -9.43 -7.36 12.67
C PHE A 24 -9.61 -8.87 12.83
N LEU A 25 -9.79 -9.59 11.73
CA LEU A 25 -9.91 -11.05 11.72
C LEU A 25 -8.54 -11.70 11.48
N PHE A 26 -8.03 -12.40 12.50
CA PHE A 26 -6.78 -13.14 12.52
C PHE A 26 -7.02 -14.67 12.45
N GLU A 27 -5.96 -15.47 12.40
CA GLU A 27 -6.05 -16.92 12.16
C GLU A 27 -6.48 -17.66 13.42
N SER A 28 -5.63 -17.65 14.45
CA SER A 28 -5.84 -18.34 15.72
C SER A 28 -4.86 -17.81 16.78
N PRO A 29 -5.11 -18.14 18.07
CA PRO A 29 -4.08 -18.06 19.10
C PRO A 29 -2.86 -18.94 18.76
N LEU A 30 -1.73 -18.70 19.42
CA LEU A 30 -0.55 -19.55 19.32
C LEU A 30 -0.62 -20.73 20.30
N HIS A 31 -0.19 -21.90 19.84
CA HIS A 31 -0.13 -23.13 20.65
C HIS A 31 0.72 -23.01 21.92
N ASP A 32 1.77 -22.19 21.90
CA ASP A 32 2.68 -21.97 23.04
C ASP A 32 2.17 -20.93 24.06
N GLY A 33 0.91 -20.48 23.91
CA GLY A 33 0.23 -19.59 24.85
C GLY A 33 0.33 -18.10 24.49
N GLY A 34 0.92 -17.75 23.35
CA GLY A 34 0.85 -16.38 22.82
C GLY A 34 -0.58 -16.02 22.39
N PHE A 35 -1.14 -14.97 22.99
CA PHE A 35 -2.46 -14.44 22.66
C PHE A 35 -2.51 -12.92 22.85
N PHE A 36 -3.15 -12.22 21.92
CA PHE A 36 -3.16 -10.75 21.88
C PHE A 36 -3.71 -10.14 23.18
N TYR A 37 -4.82 -10.68 23.70
CA TYR A 37 -5.49 -10.15 24.90
C TYR A 37 -4.96 -10.68 26.22
N ASP A 38 -3.99 -11.61 26.21
CA ASP A 38 -3.36 -12.09 27.43
C ASP A 38 -2.21 -11.15 27.83
N HIS A 39 -2.52 -10.11 28.60
CA HIS A 39 -1.52 -9.14 29.11
C HIS A 39 -0.45 -9.77 30.01
N LYS A 40 -0.72 -10.93 30.61
CA LYS A 40 0.24 -11.66 31.46
C LYS A 40 1.26 -12.46 30.64
N SER A 41 0.92 -12.77 29.39
CA SER A 41 1.81 -13.46 28.46
C SER A 41 2.50 -12.44 27.56
N LEU A 42 3.80 -12.21 27.77
CA LEU A 42 4.63 -11.34 26.91
C LEU A 42 5.32 -12.11 25.77
N LYS A 43 5.04 -13.41 25.64
CA LYS A 43 5.68 -14.27 24.64
C LYS A 43 5.08 -14.02 23.26
N ASN A 44 5.96 -13.94 22.26
CA ASN A 44 5.59 -13.96 20.84
C ASN A 44 4.52 -12.93 20.46
N ASP A 45 4.68 -11.69 20.95
CA ASP A 45 3.80 -10.55 20.72
C ASP A 45 3.96 -9.93 19.30
N VAL A 46 4.07 -10.80 18.31
CA VAL A 46 4.19 -10.46 16.87
C VAL A 46 2.95 -9.77 16.32
N VAL A 47 1.81 -9.90 17.02
CA VAL A 47 0.58 -9.16 16.72
C VAL A 47 0.51 -7.87 17.54
N PHE A 48 0.85 -7.91 18.83
CA PHE A 48 0.66 -6.77 19.74
C PHE A 48 1.40 -5.52 19.27
N LYS A 49 2.72 -5.61 19.04
CA LYS A 49 3.55 -4.46 18.67
C LYS A 49 3.04 -3.74 17.40
N PRO A 50 2.81 -4.42 16.26
CA PRO A 50 2.24 -3.79 15.08
C PRO A 50 0.88 -3.13 15.31
N MET A 51 -0.01 -3.74 16.10
CA MET A 51 -1.32 -3.17 16.40
C MET A 51 -1.22 -1.92 17.28
N MET A 52 -0.26 -1.87 18.22
CA MET A 52 -0.01 -0.68 19.03
C MET A 52 0.51 0.48 18.17
N LYS A 53 1.41 0.19 17.22
CA LYS A 53 1.88 1.19 16.26
C LYS A 53 0.75 1.74 15.38
N LEU A 54 -0.24 0.91 15.03
CA LEU A 54 -1.40 1.34 14.25
C LEU A 54 -2.25 2.39 14.98
N ILE A 55 -2.29 2.36 16.31
CA ILE A 55 -3.04 3.30 17.15
C ILE A 55 -2.14 4.39 17.78
N ASP A 56 -0.93 4.57 17.24
CA ASP A 56 0.11 5.50 17.72
C ASP A 56 0.42 5.36 19.24
N PHE A 57 0.31 4.13 19.77
CA PHE A 57 0.69 3.84 21.15
C PHE A 57 2.19 3.59 21.26
N LYS A 58 2.92 4.56 21.83
CA LYS A 58 4.38 4.54 21.95
C LYS A 58 4.81 3.98 23.31
N TYR A 59 5.78 3.08 23.28
CA TYR A 59 6.41 2.51 24.48
C TYR A 59 7.86 2.12 24.19
N ASN A 60 8.70 2.17 25.21
CA ASN A 60 10.14 1.87 25.07
C ASN A 60 10.45 0.38 25.23
N PHE A 61 9.77 -0.29 26.17
CA PHE A 61 9.91 -1.72 26.41
C PHE A 61 8.56 -2.34 26.78
N LEU A 62 8.35 -3.59 26.41
CA LEU A 62 7.10 -4.31 26.67
C LEU A 62 7.18 -5.01 28.04
N ASN A 63 6.20 -4.75 28.89
CA ASN A 63 5.95 -5.44 30.15
C ASN A 63 4.44 -5.62 30.35
N GLU A 64 4.02 -6.32 31.40
CA GLU A 64 2.59 -6.60 31.68
C GLU A 64 1.75 -5.31 31.78
N GLN A 65 2.24 -4.28 32.48
CA GLN A 65 1.53 -3.02 32.65
C GLN A 65 1.41 -2.25 31.33
N ILE A 66 2.47 -2.23 30.52
CA ILE A 66 2.46 -1.61 29.18
C ILE A 66 1.51 -2.35 28.25
N LYS A 67 1.49 -3.69 28.29
CA LYS A 67 0.56 -4.48 27.49
C LYS A 67 -0.89 -4.20 27.89
N LEU A 68 -1.17 -4.13 29.20
CA LEU A 68 -2.47 -3.75 29.73
C LEU A 68 -2.90 -2.35 29.26
N GLN A 69 -2.01 -1.35 29.34
CA GLN A 69 -2.28 0.01 28.85
C GLN A 69 -2.54 0.04 27.34
N GLY A 70 -1.74 -0.68 26.56
CA GLY A 70 -1.94 -0.78 25.11
C GLY A 70 -3.26 -1.44 24.74
N LEU A 71 -3.66 -2.51 25.44
CA LEU A 71 -4.98 -3.14 25.24
C LEU A 71 -6.14 -2.21 25.62
N LYS A 72 -6.00 -1.39 26.67
CA LYS A 72 -6.99 -0.35 27.00
C LYS A 72 -7.08 0.70 25.90
N LYS A 73 -5.93 1.19 25.41
CA LYS A 73 -5.89 2.16 24.30
C LYS A 73 -6.48 1.59 23.01
N PHE A 74 -6.22 0.31 22.73
CA PHE A 74 -6.80 -0.40 21.59
C PHE A 74 -8.33 -0.49 21.70
N LYS A 75 -8.85 -0.78 22.90
CA LYS A 75 -10.28 -0.74 23.21
C LYS A 75 -10.87 0.66 23.02
N GLU A 76 -10.23 1.70 23.56
CA GLU A 76 -10.65 3.11 23.43
C GLU A 76 -10.71 3.58 21.97
N SER A 77 -9.85 3.04 21.11
CA SER A 77 -9.86 3.31 19.66
C SER A 77 -11.07 2.66 18.95
N GLY A 78 -11.86 1.84 19.66
CA GLY A 78 -12.96 1.07 19.11
C GLY A 78 -12.51 -0.12 18.27
N TYR A 79 -11.25 -0.54 18.38
CA TYR A 79 -10.71 -1.65 17.59
C TYR A 79 -10.84 -2.97 18.34
N PHE A 80 -11.10 -4.04 17.60
CA PHE A 80 -11.29 -5.36 18.17
C PHE A 80 -10.65 -6.46 17.31
N ALA A 81 -9.90 -7.36 17.93
CA ALA A 81 -9.23 -8.47 17.28
C ALA A 81 -10.03 -9.76 17.54
N VAL A 82 -10.37 -10.46 16.47
CA VAL A 82 -11.12 -11.71 16.50
C VAL A 82 -10.31 -12.76 15.76
N ASP A 83 -10.24 -13.97 16.29
CA ASP A 83 -9.60 -15.07 15.59
C ASP A 83 -10.65 -15.88 14.82
N SER A 84 -10.28 -16.37 13.64
CA SER A 84 -11.16 -17.20 12.81
C SER A 84 -11.46 -18.56 13.45
N THR A 85 -10.58 -18.99 14.36
CA THR A 85 -10.77 -20.13 15.25
C THR A 85 -9.99 -19.89 16.54
N TYR A 86 -10.58 -20.25 17.68
CA TYR A 86 -9.90 -20.20 18.98
C TYR A 86 -9.14 -21.50 19.31
N GLN A 87 -9.20 -22.49 18.42
CA GLN A 87 -8.29 -23.63 18.46
C GLN A 87 -6.96 -23.22 17.81
N PRO A 88 -5.81 -23.35 18.50
CA PRO A 88 -4.51 -23.06 17.89
C PRO A 88 -4.27 -23.97 16.67
N VAL A 89 -4.02 -23.37 15.51
CA VAL A 89 -3.73 -24.11 14.27
C VAL A 89 -2.35 -23.81 13.68
N ASN A 90 -1.52 -23.05 14.41
CA ASN A 90 -0.19 -22.65 13.97
C ASN A 90 0.83 -23.81 13.93
N THR A 91 0.52 -24.96 14.54
CA THR A 91 1.38 -26.16 14.53
C THR A 91 1.19 -27.03 13.29
N PHE A 92 0.13 -26.81 12.50
CA PHE A 92 -0.10 -27.57 11.27
C PHE A 92 0.77 -27.03 10.13
N THR A 93 1.63 -27.90 9.58
CA THR A 93 2.50 -27.58 8.44
C THR A 93 1.76 -27.67 7.10
N ASN A 94 0.74 -28.53 6.99
CA ASN A 94 -0.07 -28.66 5.79
C ASN A 94 -1.18 -27.59 5.76
N GLU A 95 -1.11 -26.69 4.78
CA GLU A 95 -2.05 -25.57 4.65
C GLU A 95 -3.49 -26.03 4.35
N GLY A 96 -3.68 -27.12 3.60
CA GLY A 96 -5.01 -27.66 3.31
C GLY A 96 -5.71 -28.20 4.56
N VAL A 97 -4.99 -28.98 5.37
CA VAL A 97 -5.50 -29.50 6.67
C VAL A 97 -5.85 -28.33 7.59
N LYS A 98 -4.97 -27.34 7.69
CA LYS A 98 -5.20 -26.14 8.49
C LYS A 98 -6.44 -25.37 8.03
N ASN A 99 -6.57 -25.12 6.73
CA ASN A 99 -7.72 -24.41 6.17
C ASN A 99 -9.03 -25.17 6.40
N ASN A 100 -9.01 -26.51 6.33
CA ASN A 100 -10.19 -27.33 6.64
C ASN A 100 -10.60 -27.20 8.11
N LEU A 101 -9.65 -27.17 9.05
CA LEU A 101 -9.94 -26.95 10.48
C LEU A 101 -10.52 -25.56 10.76
N ILE A 102 -9.96 -24.54 10.12
CA ILE A 102 -10.48 -23.17 10.19
C ILE A 102 -11.92 -23.12 9.66
N LEU A 103 -12.19 -23.74 8.50
CA LEU A 103 -13.52 -23.77 7.89
C LEU A 103 -14.55 -24.56 8.71
N LYS A 104 -14.14 -25.63 9.40
CA LYS A 104 -15.03 -26.38 10.32
C LYS A 104 -15.58 -25.49 11.44
N ASN A 105 -14.87 -24.44 11.83
CA ASN A 105 -15.30 -23.48 12.84
C ASN A 105 -16.00 -22.24 12.26
N CYS A 106 -16.30 -22.21 10.96
CA CYS A 106 -16.90 -21.06 10.29
C CYS A 106 -18.23 -20.62 10.93
N ASP A 107 -19.09 -21.57 11.33
CA ASP A 107 -20.39 -21.24 11.92
C ASP A 107 -20.23 -20.58 13.30
N ASN A 108 -19.23 -21.02 14.08
CA ASN A 108 -18.87 -20.41 15.35
C ASN A 108 -18.36 -18.98 15.14
N LEU A 109 -17.50 -18.77 14.15
CA LEU A 109 -17.04 -17.42 13.77
C LEU A 109 -18.21 -16.52 13.38
N ILE A 110 -19.14 -17.00 12.54
CA ILE A 110 -20.31 -16.22 12.14
C ILE A 110 -21.18 -15.87 13.35
N LYS A 111 -21.43 -16.84 14.23
CA LYS A 111 -22.20 -16.63 15.47
C LYS A 111 -21.55 -15.59 16.38
N ASP A 112 -20.24 -15.68 16.54
CA ASP A 112 -19.45 -14.75 17.36
C ASP A 112 -19.42 -13.33 16.75
N LEU A 113 -19.14 -13.20 15.45
CA LEU A 113 -19.19 -11.90 14.76
C LEU A 113 -20.58 -11.25 14.87
N ARG A 114 -21.66 -12.04 14.82
CA ARG A 114 -23.04 -11.57 15.02
C ARG A 114 -23.33 -11.14 16.46
N SER A 115 -22.70 -11.75 17.46
CA SER A 115 -22.91 -11.39 18.87
C SER A 115 -22.15 -10.12 19.27
N ILE A 116 -21.03 -9.82 18.58
CA ILE A 116 -20.21 -8.65 18.87
C ILE A 116 -20.54 -7.43 18.01
N SER A 117 -21.08 -7.61 16.80
CA SER A 117 -21.44 -6.51 15.90
C SER A 117 -22.91 -6.11 16.09
N ALA A 118 -23.16 -5.04 16.83
CA ALA A 118 -24.52 -4.56 17.13
C ALA A 118 -25.32 -4.23 15.86
N ASP A 119 -24.66 -3.67 14.84
CA ASP A 119 -25.18 -3.58 13.47
C ASP A 119 -24.25 -4.34 12.52
N LYS A 120 -24.72 -5.52 12.10
CA LYS A 120 -24.02 -6.46 11.20
C LYS A 120 -23.59 -5.81 9.88
N LYS A 121 -24.33 -4.79 9.42
CA LYS A 121 -24.11 -4.15 8.12
C LYS A 121 -23.12 -2.99 8.16
N GLN A 122 -22.85 -2.43 9.35
CA GLN A 122 -22.03 -1.23 9.44
C GLN A 122 -20.62 -1.51 9.95
N THR A 123 -20.46 -2.45 10.90
CA THR A 123 -19.16 -2.70 11.55
C THR A 123 -18.12 -3.21 10.53
N PRO A 124 -17.08 -2.42 10.22
CA PRO A 124 -16.06 -2.81 9.26
C PRO A 124 -15.23 -4.01 9.73
N ILE A 125 -14.93 -4.93 8.82
CA ILE A 125 -14.04 -6.07 9.07
C ILE A 125 -12.86 -6.06 8.11
N ILE A 126 -11.65 -6.10 8.65
CA ILE A 126 -10.41 -6.35 7.91
C ILE A 126 -9.92 -7.76 8.21
N ILE A 127 -9.84 -8.58 7.18
CA ILE A 127 -9.27 -9.92 7.23
C ILE A 127 -7.76 -9.82 7.02
N VAL A 128 -7.01 -10.31 8.01
CA VAL A 128 -5.54 -10.33 7.98
C VAL A 128 -5.09 -11.72 7.55
N ARG A 129 -4.15 -11.77 6.59
CA ARG A 129 -3.53 -12.94 5.95
C ARG A 129 -4.27 -13.44 4.69
N ALA A 130 -3.47 -13.80 3.68
CA ALA A 130 -3.96 -14.17 2.35
C ALA A 130 -4.86 -15.42 2.34
N ASN A 131 -4.53 -16.46 3.12
CA ASN A 131 -5.37 -17.66 3.20
C ASN A 131 -6.73 -17.34 3.82
N LEU A 132 -6.78 -16.61 4.94
CA LEU A 132 -8.05 -16.21 5.55
C LEU A 132 -8.89 -15.35 4.61
N PHE A 133 -8.26 -14.39 3.92
CA PHE A 133 -8.96 -13.56 2.95
C PHE A 133 -9.62 -14.43 1.85
N LYS A 134 -8.88 -15.41 1.30
CA LYS A 134 -9.43 -16.36 0.30
C LYS A 134 -10.59 -17.19 0.85
N LEU A 135 -10.51 -17.63 2.10
CA LEU A 135 -11.54 -18.46 2.74
C LEU A 135 -12.80 -17.67 3.10
N PHE A 136 -12.64 -16.46 3.64
CA PHE A 136 -13.71 -15.75 4.34
C PHE A 136 -14.25 -14.51 3.63
N ASN A 137 -13.52 -13.88 2.70
CA ASN A 137 -13.97 -12.61 2.09
C ASN A 137 -15.38 -12.73 1.47
N ASN A 138 -15.56 -13.69 0.56
CA ASN A 138 -16.86 -13.91 -0.08
C ASN A 138 -17.91 -14.48 0.89
N LYS A 139 -17.47 -15.31 1.84
CA LYS A 139 -18.37 -16.00 2.78
C LYS A 139 -19.00 -15.00 3.76
N LEU A 140 -18.19 -14.12 4.35
CA LEU A 140 -18.66 -13.06 5.24
C LEU A 140 -19.47 -11.99 4.50
N LYS A 141 -19.08 -11.60 3.28
CA LYS A 141 -19.89 -10.68 2.45
C LYS A 141 -21.29 -11.26 2.16
N LYS A 142 -21.39 -12.57 1.85
CA LYS A 142 -22.69 -13.26 1.65
C LYS A 142 -23.56 -13.30 2.91
N GLU A 143 -22.93 -13.39 4.08
CA GLU A 143 -23.60 -13.33 5.39
C GLU A 143 -24.02 -11.90 5.80
N GLY A 144 -23.74 -10.89 4.96
CA GLY A 144 -24.13 -9.50 5.17
C GLY A 144 -23.15 -8.67 5.98
N PHE A 145 -21.94 -9.17 6.24
CA PHE A 145 -20.91 -8.42 6.95
C PHE A 145 -20.19 -7.41 6.04
N ASN A 146 -19.77 -6.28 6.62
CA ASN A 146 -19.02 -5.22 5.96
C ASN A 146 -17.52 -5.53 5.88
N VAL A 147 -17.11 -6.48 5.03
CA VAL A 147 -15.69 -6.78 4.78
C VAL A 147 -15.08 -5.74 3.84
N ILE A 148 -14.13 -4.96 4.35
CA ILE A 148 -13.61 -3.75 3.69
C ILE A 148 -12.22 -3.91 3.09
N ASN A 149 -11.67 -5.12 3.07
CA ASN A 149 -10.44 -5.42 2.34
C ASN A 149 -10.54 -5.08 0.84
N GLU A 150 -11.74 -5.13 0.27
CA GLU A 150 -11.98 -5.23 -1.17
C GLU A 150 -11.15 -6.33 -1.82
N SER A 151 -10.11 -6.00 -2.56
CA SER A 151 -9.14 -6.92 -3.16
C SER A 151 -7.74 -6.77 -2.57
N ILE A 152 -7.59 -6.00 -1.50
CA ILE A 152 -6.32 -5.75 -0.81
C ILE A 152 -6.02 -6.90 0.16
N ILE A 153 -4.90 -7.58 -0.09
CA ILE A 153 -4.39 -8.64 0.77
C ILE A 153 -3.50 -8.03 1.85
N VAL A 154 -4.01 -8.03 3.09
CA VAL A 154 -3.24 -7.63 4.27
C VAL A 154 -2.37 -8.81 4.73
N PRO A 155 -1.03 -8.67 4.79
CA PRO A 155 -0.18 -9.77 5.25
C PRO A 155 -0.27 -9.96 6.77
N PHE A 156 0.01 -11.17 7.24
CA PHE A 156 0.30 -11.40 8.66
C PHE A 156 1.64 -10.74 9.03
N MET A 157 1.73 -10.18 10.24
CA MET A 157 2.79 -9.26 10.66
C MET A 157 4.13 -9.92 11.05
N ALA A 158 4.22 -11.25 11.00
CA ALA A 158 5.47 -11.96 11.25
C ALA A 158 6.47 -11.88 10.08
N ASN A 159 7.73 -12.27 10.32
CA ASN A 159 8.79 -12.38 9.33
C ASN A 159 9.05 -11.06 8.56
N ASN A 160 9.26 -9.96 9.29
CA ASN A 160 9.58 -8.62 8.74
C ASN A 160 8.48 -8.03 7.83
N LYS A 161 7.21 -8.40 8.06
CA LYS A 161 6.07 -7.90 7.28
C LYS A 161 5.26 -6.81 7.98
N GLU A 162 5.71 -6.32 9.14
CA GLU A 162 5.05 -5.25 9.90
C GLU A 162 4.80 -4.01 9.05
N GLU A 163 5.82 -3.51 8.36
CA GLU A 163 5.68 -2.33 7.50
C GLU A 163 4.67 -2.55 6.36
N LYS A 164 4.73 -3.73 5.73
CA LYS A 164 3.78 -4.11 4.68
C LYS A 164 2.35 -4.20 5.23
N PHE A 165 2.17 -4.67 6.47
CA PHE A 165 0.88 -4.67 7.13
C PHE A 165 0.35 -3.24 7.30
N HIS A 166 1.11 -2.33 7.91
CA HIS A 166 0.67 -0.93 8.10
C HIS A 166 0.33 -0.25 6.78
N ARG A 167 1.17 -0.45 5.75
CA ARG A 167 0.91 0.08 4.41
C ARG A 167 -0.42 -0.41 3.85
N LYS A 168 -0.72 -1.71 3.95
CA LYS A 168 -1.98 -2.27 3.44
C LYS A 168 -3.21 -1.84 4.24
N ILE A 169 -3.08 -1.58 5.53
CA ILE A 169 -4.17 -0.98 6.33
C ILE A 169 -4.44 0.46 5.87
N LEU A 170 -3.40 1.28 5.67
CA LEU A 170 -3.55 2.64 5.16
C LEU A 170 -4.21 2.67 3.78
N GLU A 171 -3.82 1.79 2.86
CA GLU A 171 -4.48 1.66 1.55
C GLU A 171 -5.99 1.38 1.68
N ILE A 172 -6.39 0.50 2.60
CA ILE A 172 -7.81 0.22 2.86
C ILE A 172 -8.53 1.46 3.38
N PHE A 173 -7.91 2.22 4.29
CA PHE A 173 -8.52 3.45 4.82
C PHE A 173 -8.66 4.53 3.74
N MET A 174 -7.69 4.69 2.84
CA MET A 174 -7.80 5.61 1.70
C MET A 174 -8.94 5.20 0.77
N CYS A 175 -9.07 3.92 0.44
CA CYS A 175 -10.21 3.40 -0.34
C CYS A 175 -11.55 3.67 0.36
N ARG A 176 -11.62 3.62 1.68
CA ARG A 176 -12.85 3.97 2.41
C ARG A 176 -13.21 5.45 2.31
N VAL A 177 -12.22 6.36 2.40
CA VAL A 177 -12.47 7.80 2.21
C VAL A 177 -13.07 8.04 0.82
N ILE A 178 -12.52 7.38 -0.20
CA ILE A 178 -13.05 7.42 -1.57
C ILE A 178 -14.49 6.89 -1.64
N VAL A 179 -14.75 5.70 -1.09
CA VAL A 179 -16.07 5.05 -1.14
C VAL A 179 -17.13 5.84 -0.36
N ALA A 180 -16.74 6.54 0.70
CA ALA A 180 -17.63 7.38 1.50
C ALA A 180 -18.02 8.69 0.79
N ASN A 181 -17.23 9.15 -0.19
CA ASN A 181 -17.56 10.32 -1.00
C ASN A 181 -18.42 9.89 -2.21
N PRO A 182 -19.69 10.33 -2.34
CA PRO A 182 -20.57 9.87 -3.42
C PRO A 182 -20.03 10.16 -4.83
N LEU A 183 -19.33 11.29 -5.01
CA LEU A 183 -18.78 11.67 -6.31
C LEU A 183 -17.59 10.76 -6.67
N LEU A 184 -16.67 10.55 -5.74
CA LEU A 184 -15.49 9.69 -5.98
C LEU A 184 -15.88 8.22 -6.08
N SER A 185 -16.78 7.77 -5.22
CA SER A 185 -17.33 6.39 -5.24
C SER A 185 -17.94 6.05 -6.60
N SER A 186 -18.59 7.02 -7.26
CA SER A 186 -19.15 6.84 -8.60
C SER A 186 -18.09 6.51 -9.66
N MET A 187 -16.84 6.95 -9.47
CA MET A 187 -15.71 6.73 -10.38
C MET A 187 -14.78 5.59 -9.95
N TYR A 188 -14.78 5.20 -8.68
CA TYR A 188 -13.90 4.19 -8.12
C TYR A 188 -14.19 2.78 -8.66
N LEU A 189 -13.12 2.01 -8.94
CA LEU A 189 -13.19 0.59 -9.23
C LEU A 189 -12.48 -0.18 -8.11
N PRO A 190 -13.13 -1.16 -7.44
CA PRO A 190 -12.60 -1.88 -6.29
C PRO A 190 -11.61 -2.98 -6.70
N TYR A 191 -10.62 -2.61 -7.52
CA TYR A 191 -9.48 -3.46 -7.86
C TYR A 191 -8.31 -3.17 -6.90
N GLY A 192 -7.40 -4.14 -6.76
CA GLY A 192 -6.24 -3.99 -5.88
C GLY A 192 -5.26 -3.02 -6.49
N THR A 193 -4.44 -2.36 -5.68
CA THR A 193 -3.43 -1.42 -6.22
C THR A 193 -2.24 -2.18 -6.82
N PRO A 194 -1.71 -1.80 -7.99
CA PRO A 194 -0.46 -2.35 -8.50
C PRO A 194 0.70 -2.09 -7.53
N HIS A 195 1.64 -3.02 -7.47
CA HIS A 195 2.90 -2.81 -6.76
C HIS A 195 3.78 -1.81 -7.51
N GLU A 196 4.57 -1.03 -6.78
CA GLU A 196 5.68 -0.27 -7.31
C GLU A 196 6.68 -1.17 -8.06
N HIS A 197 7.48 -0.56 -8.94
CA HIS A 197 8.62 -1.19 -9.59
C HIS A 197 9.94 -0.59 -9.10
N GLY A 198 11.01 -1.39 -9.09
CA GLY A 198 12.30 -1.02 -8.53
C GLY A 198 12.45 -1.48 -7.07
N GLY A 199 13.54 -1.10 -6.40
CA GLY A 199 13.71 -1.52 -5.00
C GLY A 199 15.13 -1.58 -4.43
N LYS A 200 16.11 -0.91 -5.05
CA LYS A 200 17.41 -0.72 -4.41
C LYS A 200 17.86 0.72 -4.57
N LEU A 201 17.79 1.48 -3.48
CA LEU A 201 18.22 2.89 -3.44
C LEU A 201 19.61 3.08 -4.07
N LYS A 202 20.57 2.22 -3.71
CA LYS A 202 21.96 2.27 -4.22
C LYS A 202 22.10 2.19 -5.75
N LYS A 203 21.11 1.66 -6.47
CA LYS A 203 21.11 1.57 -7.93
C LYS A 203 20.18 2.58 -8.59
N THR A 204 19.32 3.21 -7.80
CA THR A 204 18.27 4.09 -8.31
C THR A 204 18.86 5.49 -8.49
N ARG A 205 18.60 6.08 -9.66
CA ARG A 205 19.05 7.43 -10.04
C ARG A 205 17.89 8.39 -10.26
N ALA A 206 16.68 7.87 -10.45
CA ALA A 206 15.47 8.67 -10.55
C ALA A 206 14.22 7.89 -10.10
N ILE A 207 13.21 8.63 -9.69
CA ILE A 207 11.87 8.12 -9.40
C ILE A 207 10.96 8.49 -10.57
N ILE A 208 10.15 7.57 -11.09
CA ILE A 208 9.19 7.80 -12.17
C ILE A 208 7.78 7.75 -11.60
N ILE A 209 7.01 8.82 -11.74
CA ILE A 209 5.64 8.91 -11.26
C ILE A 209 4.67 9.05 -12.43
N GLY A 210 3.75 8.08 -12.54
CA GLY A 210 2.60 8.12 -13.44
C GLY A 210 1.34 8.62 -12.75
N THR A 211 0.27 8.78 -13.53
CA THR A 211 -1.03 9.25 -13.01
C THR A 211 -1.70 8.18 -12.17
N ASP A 212 -2.25 7.16 -12.84
CA ASP A 212 -3.03 6.08 -12.26
C ASP A 212 -3.01 4.85 -13.18
N PRO A 213 -3.41 3.65 -12.68
CA PRO A 213 -3.35 2.43 -13.47
C PRO A 213 -4.53 2.23 -14.43
N SER A 214 -5.50 3.15 -14.48
CA SER A 214 -6.75 2.97 -15.24
C SER A 214 -6.46 3.01 -16.74
N ASN A 215 -6.46 1.82 -17.33
CA ASN A 215 -6.31 1.60 -18.76
C ASN A 215 -7.29 0.52 -19.19
N TYR A 216 -7.65 0.53 -20.47
CA TYR A 216 -8.73 -0.30 -21.00
C TYR A 216 -8.27 -1.04 -22.25
N ASP A 217 -8.78 -2.25 -22.45
CA ASP A 217 -8.64 -2.95 -23.74
C ASP A 217 -9.57 -2.35 -24.81
N ASP A 218 -9.48 -2.84 -26.05
CA ASP A 218 -10.29 -2.38 -27.18
C ASP A 218 -11.82 -2.54 -26.97
N LYS A 219 -12.23 -3.27 -25.93
CA LYS A 219 -13.63 -3.48 -25.53
C LYS A 219 -14.02 -2.62 -24.33
N GLY A 220 -13.15 -1.72 -23.87
CA GLY A 220 -13.38 -0.85 -22.72
C GLY A 220 -13.22 -1.55 -21.36
N LYS A 221 -12.70 -2.79 -21.32
CA LYS A 221 -12.49 -3.51 -20.05
C LYS A 221 -11.19 -3.07 -19.40
N THR A 222 -11.24 -2.79 -18.10
CA THR A 222 -10.07 -2.40 -17.32
C THR A 222 -8.97 -3.48 -17.34
N LEU A 223 -7.75 -3.07 -17.68
CA LEU A 223 -6.54 -3.89 -17.63
C LEU A 223 -5.98 -3.90 -16.20
N ILE A 224 -6.09 -5.03 -15.51
CA ILE A 224 -5.61 -5.17 -14.12
C ILE A 224 -4.14 -5.59 -14.13
N MET A 225 -3.29 -4.74 -13.60
CA MET A 225 -1.83 -4.88 -13.58
C MET A 225 -1.36 -5.30 -12.18
N SER A 226 -0.35 -6.18 -12.12
CA SER A 226 0.27 -6.58 -10.85
C SER A 226 1.28 -5.54 -10.36
N HIS A 227 1.95 -4.84 -11.28
CA HIS A 227 2.99 -3.85 -11.01
C HIS A 227 2.77 -2.59 -11.84
N ALA A 228 3.32 -1.47 -11.39
CA ALA A 228 3.27 -0.19 -12.07
C ALA A 228 3.74 -0.34 -13.51
N PHE A 229 2.98 0.24 -14.44
CA PHE A 229 3.24 0.23 -15.89
C PHE A 229 3.31 -1.18 -16.51
N ASP A 230 2.76 -2.18 -15.83
CA ASP A 230 2.72 -3.58 -16.26
C ASP A 230 4.10 -4.10 -16.67
N LEU A 231 5.13 -3.67 -15.95
CA LEU A 231 6.52 -3.93 -16.32
C LEU A 231 6.91 -5.40 -16.26
N GLN A 232 6.08 -6.27 -15.70
CA GLN A 232 6.30 -7.71 -15.73
C GLN A 232 5.84 -8.35 -17.04
N ASN A 233 4.98 -7.67 -17.80
CA ASN A 233 4.51 -8.13 -19.08
C ASN A 233 5.54 -7.77 -20.16
N PRO A 234 6.18 -8.76 -20.82
CA PRO A 234 7.17 -8.48 -21.87
C PRO A 234 6.58 -7.82 -23.12
N LYS A 235 5.24 -7.79 -23.24
CA LYS A 235 4.52 -7.14 -24.35
C LYS A 235 4.03 -5.73 -24.01
N THR A 236 4.35 -5.22 -22.82
CA THR A 236 3.90 -3.89 -22.39
C THR A 236 4.51 -2.80 -23.26
N ARG A 237 3.67 -1.95 -23.86
CA ARG A 237 4.12 -0.77 -24.61
C ARG A 237 4.49 0.39 -23.68
N TYR A 238 4.08 0.36 -22.41
CA TYR A 238 4.38 1.44 -21.46
C TYR A 238 5.88 1.63 -21.28
N TRP A 239 6.64 0.54 -21.19
CA TRP A 239 8.08 0.63 -21.01
C TRP A 239 8.75 1.29 -22.21
N ASP A 240 8.37 0.93 -23.43
CA ASP A 240 9.01 1.45 -24.64
C ASP A 240 8.89 2.98 -24.73
N GLU A 241 7.70 3.52 -24.44
CA GLU A 241 7.46 4.97 -24.45
C GLU A 241 8.25 5.71 -23.36
N ILE A 242 8.34 5.14 -22.16
CA ILE A 242 9.13 5.69 -21.05
C ILE A 242 10.63 5.62 -21.41
N HIS A 243 11.10 4.44 -21.80
CA HIS A 243 12.49 4.14 -22.12
C HIS A 243 13.01 5.01 -23.27
N ASN A 244 12.20 5.23 -24.30
CA ASN A 244 12.58 6.07 -25.44
C ASN A 244 12.88 7.52 -25.06
N ASN A 245 12.39 8.01 -23.93
CA ASN A 245 12.79 9.30 -23.37
C ASN A 245 13.98 9.14 -22.42
N ILE A 246 13.84 8.31 -21.39
CA ILE A 246 14.81 8.30 -20.28
C ILE A 246 16.18 7.73 -20.68
N LYS A 247 16.29 6.98 -21.78
CA LYS A 247 17.59 6.52 -22.31
C LYS A 247 18.55 7.67 -22.63
N TYR A 248 18.01 8.84 -23.02
CA TYR A 248 18.83 10.04 -23.25
C TYR A 248 19.49 10.57 -21.98
N LEU A 249 18.96 10.21 -20.80
CA LEU A 249 19.50 10.49 -19.48
C LEU A 249 20.48 9.41 -18.98
N GLY A 250 20.70 8.34 -19.76
CA GLY A 250 21.46 7.18 -19.32
C GLY A 250 20.73 6.39 -18.22
N LEU A 251 19.39 6.43 -18.23
CA LEU A 251 18.54 5.66 -17.32
C LEU A 251 17.95 4.46 -18.04
N ASP A 252 17.71 3.41 -17.28
CA ASP A 252 17.10 2.16 -17.71
C ASP A 252 16.20 1.61 -16.59
N LYS A 253 15.59 0.45 -16.84
CA LYS A 253 14.65 -0.18 -15.91
C LYS A 253 15.28 -0.55 -14.57
N THR A 254 16.59 -0.76 -14.53
CA THR A 254 17.32 -1.19 -13.34
C THR A 254 17.77 -0.02 -12.46
N SER A 255 17.76 1.19 -13.03
CA SER A 255 18.23 2.42 -12.40
C SER A 255 17.10 3.38 -12.00
N VAL A 256 15.84 2.92 -12.06
CA VAL A 256 14.68 3.73 -11.68
C VAL A 256 13.76 3.01 -10.71
N TYR A 257 13.11 3.79 -9.84
CA TYR A 257 11.96 3.37 -9.04
C TYR A 257 10.70 3.92 -9.69
N MET A 258 9.62 3.15 -9.83
CA MET A 258 8.41 3.59 -10.54
C MET A 258 7.14 3.32 -9.76
N GLN A 259 6.23 4.30 -9.72
CA GLN A 259 4.96 4.21 -9.02
C GLN A 259 3.89 5.12 -9.66
N TYR A 260 2.63 4.95 -9.28
CA TYR A 260 1.54 5.88 -9.60
C TYR A 260 1.28 6.85 -8.45
N LEU A 261 0.86 8.08 -8.78
CA LEU A 261 0.34 9.02 -7.80
C LEU A 261 -0.97 8.52 -7.20
N VAL A 262 -1.97 8.24 -8.05
CA VAL A 262 -3.23 7.60 -7.66
C VAL A 262 -3.12 6.10 -7.90
N ARG A 263 -3.34 5.27 -6.87
CA ARG A 263 -3.05 3.83 -6.95
C ARG A 263 -4.26 2.95 -7.21
N ASN A 264 -5.47 3.48 -7.03
CA ASN A 264 -6.71 2.78 -7.36
C ASN A 264 -7.05 2.92 -8.84
N TYR A 265 -7.93 2.03 -9.30
CA TYR A 265 -8.51 2.09 -10.63
C TYR A 265 -9.76 2.95 -10.63
N MET A 266 -10.05 3.55 -11.79
CA MET A 266 -11.19 4.42 -12.03
C MET A 266 -11.91 4.04 -13.33
N LYS A 267 -13.19 4.42 -13.44
CA LYS A 267 -14.05 4.12 -14.59
C LYS A 267 -13.69 4.91 -15.86
N LYS A 268 -12.97 6.02 -15.71
CA LYS A 268 -12.53 6.88 -16.81
C LYS A 268 -11.02 7.03 -16.79
N ALA A 269 -10.43 7.20 -17.97
CA ALA A 269 -9.02 7.57 -18.12
C ALA A 269 -8.74 8.92 -17.44
N THR A 270 -7.48 9.16 -17.07
CA THR A 270 -7.06 10.36 -16.32
C THR A 270 -7.64 11.66 -16.91
N GLY A 271 -7.47 11.89 -18.21
CA GLY A 271 -7.91 13.12 -18.89
C GLY A 271 -9.43 13.28 -19.04
N GLU A 272 -10.20 12.21 -18.85
CA GLU A 272 -11.67 12.22 -18.95
C GLU A 272 -12.34 12.24 -17.56
N ASN A 273 -11.55 12.11 -16.49
CA ASN A 273 -12.04 12.07 -15.13
C ASN A 273 -11.92 13.47 -14.49
N SER A 274 -13.05 14.18 -14.43
CA SER A 274 -13.13 15.49 -13.79
C SER A 274 -12.80 15.49 -12.30
N TYR A 275 -12.82 14.31 -11.64
CA TYR A 275 -12.53 14.16 -10.22
C TYR A 275 -11.11 13.66 -9.93
N TRP A 276 -10.25 13.56 -10.95
CA TRP A 276 -8.94 12.92 -10.80
C TRP A 276 -8.04 13.63 -9.78
N TYR A 277 -8.10 14.96 -9.70
CA TYR A 277 -7.32 15.73 -8.73
C TYR A 277 -7.74 15.48 -7.29
N GLU A 278 -9.03 15.21 -7.05
CA GLU A 278 -9.56 14.84 -5.74
C GLU A 278 -9.07 13.45 -5.31
N PHE A 279 -8.93 12.51 -6.25
CA PHE A 279 -8.22 11.25 -5.97
C PHE A 279 -6.74 11.52 -5.67
N ALA A 280 -6.07 12.36 -6.46
CA ALA A 280 -4.66 12.68 -6.25
C ALA A 280 -4.40 13.31 -4.87
N GLU A 281 -5.30 14.18 -4.41
CA GLU A 281 -5.24 14.80 -3.07
C GLU A 281 -5.24 13.76 -1.94
N ILE A 282 -6.07 12.71 -2.08
CA ILE A 282 -6.14 11.61 -1.10
C ILE A 282 -4.83 10.81 -1.08
N TRP A 283 -4.23 10.55 -2.25
CA TRP A 283 -3.08 9.65 -2.37
C TRP A 283 -1.71 10.34 -2.23
N LYS A 284 -1.59 11.65 -2.44
CA LYS A 284 -0.29 12.34 -2.48
C LYS A 284 0.49 12.26 -1.17
N SER A 285 -0.20 12.24 -0.03
CA SER A 285 0.41 12.06 1.31
C SER A 285 1.09 10.70 1.42
N MET A 286 0.40 9.63 1.02
CA MET A 286 0.94 8.28 1.00
C MET A 286 2.08 8.12 0.00
N LEU A 287 2.02 8.81 -1.15
CA LEU A 287 3.15 8.85 -2.08
C LEU A 287 4.38 9.46 -1.41
N LYS A 288 4.25 10.63 -0.77
CA LYS A 288 5.36 11.29 -0.07
C LYS A 288 5.99 10.37 0.98
N ASP A 289 5.17 9.75 1.83
CA ASP A 289 5.65 8.83 2.87
C ASP A 289 6.44 7.65 2.30
N ASP A 290 5.97 7.07 1.19
CA ASP A 290 6.63 5.94 0.56
C ASP A 290 7.97 6.36 -0.08
N LEU A 291 8.03 7.54 -0.69
CA LEU A 291 9.27 8.07 -1.26
C LEU A 291 10.28 8.47 -0.18
N ASP A 292 9.84 9.08 0.92
CA ASP A 292 10.71 9.47 2.04
C ASP A 292 11.25 8.25 2.79
N LYS A 293 10.52 7.13 2.83
CA LYS A 293 11.08 5.86 3.33
C LYS A 293 12.11 5.28 2.38
N PHE A 294 11.85 5.36 1.07
CA PHE A 294 12.72 4.79 0.05
C PHE A 294 14.02 5.60 -0.12
N ASP A 295 13.92 6.92 -0.09
CA ASP A 295 15.01 7.89 -0.23
C ASP A 295 14.85 9.01 0.82
N PRO A 296 15.30 8.78 2.06
CA PRO A 296 15.10 9.69 3.20
C PRO A 296 15.76 11.06 3.05
N GLU A 297 16.85 11.14 2.29
CA GLU A 297 17.57 12.39 2.04
C GLU A 297 16.96 13.20 0.90
N ARG A 298 15.92 12.66 0.24
CA ARG A 298 15.19 13.29 -0.87
C ARG A 298 16.08 13.70 -2.05
N LYS A 299 17.15 12.95 -2.29
CA LYS A 299 18.17 13.24 -3.32
C LYS A 299 17.74 12.82 -4.71
N LEU A 300 16.86 11.83 -4.84
CA LEU A 300 16.40 11.33 -6.13
C LEU A 300 15.38 12.31 -6.74
N PRO A 301 15.59 12.78 -7.98
CA PRO A 301 14.61 13.57 -8.70
C PRO A 301 13.42 12.70 -9.12
N VAL A 302 12.26 13.35 -9.29
CA VAL A 302 11.02 12.74 -9.75
C VAL A 302 10.79 13.09 -11.21
N LEU A 303 10.80 12.10 -12.10
CA LEU A 303 10.37 12.22 -13.49
C LEU A 303 8.83 12.08 -13.53
N ALA A 304 8.13 13.18 -13.76
CA ALA A 304 6.67 13.20 -13.84
C ALA A 304 6.21 12.90 -15.27
N LEU A 305 5.46 11.80 -15.45
CA LEU A 305 5.06 11.32 -16.78
C LEU A 305 3.87 12.07 -17.40
N SER A 306 3.32 13.07 -16.74
CA SER A 306 2.21 13.87 -17.28
C SER A 306 2.11 15.23 -16.59
N GLU A 307 1.44 16.18 -17.25
CA GLU A 307 1.06 17.45 -16.64
C GLU A 307 0.18 17.24 -15.41
N PHE A 308 -0.75 16.29 -15.44
CA PHE A 308 -1.60 15.94 -14.28
C PHE A 308 -0.78 15.65 -13.02
N VAL A 309 0.31 14.89 -13.15
CA VAL A 309 1.21 14.59 -12.03
C VAL A 309 1.94 15.84 -11.54
N VAL A 310 2.43 16.68 -12.46
CA VAL A 310 3.09 17.94 -12.09
C VAL A 310 2.09 18.84 -11.34
N THR A 311 0.94 19.12 -11.94
CA THR A 311 -0.10 19.99 -11.39
C THR A 311 -0.59 19.51 -10.02
N ALA A 312 -0.85 18.22 -9.85
CA ALA A 312 -1.32 17.67 -8.58
C ALA A 312 -0.28 17.72 -7.45
N LEU A 313 1.00 17.84 -7.77
CA LEU A 313 2.08 17.90 -6.80
C LEU A 313 2.54 19.32 -6.48
N LEU A 314 2.12 20.33 -7.23
CA LEU A 314 2.46 21.71 -6.95
C LEU A 314 1.80 22.22 -5.67
N ASN A 315 2.55 23.03 -4.92
CA ASN A 315 2.00 23.78 -3.79
C ASN A 315 1.06 24.90 -4.27
N ASP A 316 1.33 25.45 -5.45
CA ASP A 316 0.57 26.50 -6.10
C ASP A 316 0.41 26.18 -7.60
N PRO A 317 -0.66 25.45 -7.99
CA PRO A 317 -0.88 25.02 -9.37
C PRO A 317 -1.00 26.17 -10.38
N GLU A 318 -1.46 27.35 -9.94
CA GLU A 318 -1.69 28.49 -10.84
C GLU A 318 -0.39 29.05 -11.42
N LYS A 319 0.72 28.93 -10.68
CA LYS A 319 2.06 29.38 -11.13
C LYS A 319 2.61 28.62 -12.32
N HIS A 320 2.09 27.43 -12.60
CA HIS A 320 2.59 26.54 -13.65
C HIS A 320 1.55 26.25 -14.73
N ASN A 321 0.60 27.18 -14.93
CA ASN A 321 -0.33 27.15 -16.05
C ASN A 321 0.36 27.55 -17.37
N ILE A 322 1.36 26.75 -17.79
CA ILE A 322 2.11 26.95 -19.02
C ILE A 322 1.97 25.72 -19.93
N PRO A 323 1.96 25.90 -21.27
CA PRO A 323 1.87 24.78 -22.20
C PRO A 323 3.01 23.77 -22.00
N SER A 324 2.71 22.48 -22.11
CA SER A 324 3.64 21.38 -21.89
C SER A 324 4.98 21.50 -22.66
N ALA A 325 4.95 21.99 -23.90
CA ALA A 325 6.16 22.27 -24.69
C ALA A 325 7.11 23.29 -24.04
N LYS A 326 6.58 24.27 -23.29
CA LYS A 326 7.37 25.33 -22.66
C LYS A 326 8.27 24.81 -21.55
N TYR A 327 7.93 23.69 -20.90
CA TYR A 327 8.84 23.07 -19.95
C TYR A 327 10.15 22.68 -20.61
N TYR A 328 10.07 22.12 -21.82
CA TYR A 328 11.24 21.67 -22.57
C TYR A 328 11.99 22.82 -23.24
N GLU A 329 11.26 23.74 -23.87
CA GLU A 329 11.87 24.90 -24.56
C GLU A 329 12.64 25.82 -23.62
N LYS A 330 12.14 26.01 -22.39
CA LYS A 330 12.69 26.94 -21.41
C LYS A 330 13.49 26.27 -20.30
N ASN A 331 13.70 24.96 -20.39
CA ASN A 331 14.37 24.16 -19.37
C ASN A 331 13.78 24.27 -17.95
N ILE A 332 12.46 24.22 -17.85
CA ILE A 332 11.76 24.37 -16.58
C ILE A 332 11.69 23.01 -15.86
N ILE A 333 12.10 23.03 -14.60
CA ILE A 333 11.83 21.99 -13.60
C ILE A 333 10.99 22.61 -12.48
N ILE A 334 10.47 21.78 -11.58
CA ILE A 334 9.83 22.25 -10.35
C ILE A 334 10.81 22.07 -9.21
N GLU A 335 11.12 23.15 -8.51
CA GLU A 335 12.04 23.12 -7.38
C GLU A 335 11.42 22.45 -6.15
N PRO A 336 12.22 21.88 -5.22
CA PRO A 336 11.73 21.25 -4.01
C PRO A 336 10.76 22.11 -3.20
N SER A 337 11.00 23.42 -3.12
CA SER A 337 10.15 24.37 -2.38
C SER A 337 8.79 24.62 -3.03
N GLU A 338 8.62 24.26 -4.31
CA GLU A 338 7.42 24.54 -5.10
C GLU A 338 6.43 23.37 -5.12
N ASN A 339 6.81 22.21 -4.57
CA ASN A 339 5.99 21.01 -4.63
C ASN A 339 5.91 20.24 -3.31
N TYR A 340 4.85 19.45 -3.20
CA TYR A 340 4.48 18.68 -2.01
C TYR A 340 5.49 17.58 -1.65
N LEU A 341 6.20 17.03 -2.65
CA LEU A 341 7.17 15.96 -2.42
C LEU A 341 8.49 16.48 -1.84
N GLU A 342 8.76 17.79 -1.93
CA GLU A 342 10.01 18.42 -1.51
C GLU A 342 11.22 17.81 -2.23
N ARG A 343 11.05 17.55 -3.53
CA ARG A 343 12.05 16.97 -4.44
C ARG A 343 12.09 17.77 -5.73
N VAL A 344 13.18 17.70 -6.47
CA VAL A 344 13.20 18.21 -7.85
C VAL A 344 12.21 17.38 -8.68
N ILE A 345 11.20 18.00 -9.27
CA ILE A 345 10.31 17.34 -10.24
C ILE A 345 10.71 17.77 -11.65
N ILE A 346 11.03 16.79 -12.48
CA ILE A 346 11.43 16.94 -13.86
C ILE A 346 10.26 16.50 -14.75
N PRO A 347 9.66 17.43 -15.52
CA PRO A 347 8.71 17.09 -16.56
C PRO A 347 9.30 16.07 -17.54
N CYS A 348 8.65 14.91 -17.62
CA CYS A 348 8.98 13.79 -18.49
C CYS A 348 7.70 13.26 -19.14
N PHE A 349 6.87 14.17 -19.66
CA PHE A 349 5.54 13.85 -20.18
C PHE A 349 5.59 12.70 -21.18
N LYS A 350 4.61 11.81 -21.04
CA LYS A 350 4.50 10.60 -21.84
C LYS A 350 4.28 10.97 -23.31
N GLY A 351 5.16 10.48 -24.18
CA GLY A 351 5.12 10.68 -25.62
C GLY A 351 6.43 10.19 -26.23
N ASN A 352 6.40 9.62 -27.44
CA ASN A 352 7.59 8.99 -28.00
C ASN A 352 8.63 10.05 -28.41
N LEU A 353 9.90 9.84 -28.02
CA LEU A 353 11.07 10.65 -28.44
C LEU A 353 11.00 12.16 -28.12
N ILE A 354 10.29 12.57 -27.06
CA ILE A 354 10.24 13.99 -26.65
C ILE A 354 11.66 14.51 -26.37
N TYR A 355 12.45 13.80 -25.57
CA TYR A 355 13.81 14.22 -25.22
C TYR A 355 14.77 14.28 -26.40
N ALA A 356 14.52 13.52 -27.47
CA ALA A 356 15.30 13.62 -28.70
C ALA A 356 15.18 15.01 -29.35
N ASN A 357 14.03 15.66 -29.20
CA ASN A 357 13.73 16.96 -29.79
C ASN A 357 14.23 18.14 -28.94
N TYR A 358 14.62 17.91 -27.68
CA TYR A 358 15.04 18.96 -26.74
C TYR A 358 16.40 18.63 -26.10
N PRO A 359 17.50 18.58 -26.88
CA PRO A 359 18.82 18.23 -26.36
C PRO A 359 19.36 19.22 -25.31
N SER A 360 18.98 20.50 -25.39
CA SER A 360 19.29 21.50 -24.35
C SER A 360 18.67 21.14 -23.01
N TYR A 361 17.40 20.72 -23.03
CA TYR A 361 16.68 20.27 -21.84
C TYR A 361 17.33 19.03 -21.23
N VAL A 362 17.61 18.03 -22.07
CA VAL A 362 18.31 16.80 -21.65
C VAL A 362 19.64 17.12 -20.99
N LYS A 363 20.44 18.01 -21.59
CA LYS A 363 21.73 18.44 -21.02
C LYS A 363 21.54 19.12 -19.65
N TYR A 364 20.54 19.99 -19.54
CA TYR A 364 20.22 20.69 -18.29
C TYR A 364 19.80 19.70 -17.20
N ILE A 365 18.82 18.83 -17.47
CA ILE A 365 18.25 17.98 -16.41
C ILE A 365 19.18 16.85 -15.95
N LYS A 366 20.19 16.49 -16.74
CA LYS A 366 21.20 15.50 -16.34
C LYS A 366 21.95 15.88 -15.07
N GLN A 367 22.11 17.18 -14.78
CA GLN A 367 22.82 17.64 -13.59
C GLN A 367 22.10 17.30 -12.28
N PHE A 368 20.80 16.98 -12.32
CA PHE A 368 20.02 16.59 -11.15
C PHE A 368 20.03 15.08 -10.89
N LEU A 369 20.60 14.29 -11.80
CA LEU A 369 20.71 12.85 -11.62
C LEU A 369 21.98 12.53 -10.83
N PRO A 370 21.90 11.64 -9.83
CA PRO A 370 23.10 11.08 -9.22
C PRO A 370 23.98 10.40 -10.27
N GLU A 371 25.29 10.41 -10.02
CA GLU A 371 26.23 9.64 -10.83
C GLU A 371 25.87 8.15 -10.81
N PRO A 372 26.13 7.41 -11.90
CA PRO A 372 26.01 5.97 -11.90
C PRO A 372 26.84 5.38 -10.76
N ALA A 373 26.28 4.42 -10.03
CA ALA A 373 27.08 3.68 -9.06
C ALA A 373 28.24 3.00 -9.81
N GLU A 374 29.48 3.26 -9.41
CA GLU A 374 30.65 2.56 -9.95
C GLU A 374 30.45 1.06 -9.73
N GLU A 375 30.48 0.26 -10.80
CA GLU A 375 30.62 -1.18 -10.63
C GLU A 375 31.96 -1.43 -9.96
N PRO A 376 32.01 -2.16 -8.82
CA PRO A 376 33.29 -2.51 -8.23
C PRO A 376 34.10 -3.24 -9.29
N ALA A 377 35.27 -2.68 -9.63
CA ALA A 377 36.17 -3.19 -10.65
C ALA A 377 36.21 -4.72 -10.56
N GLY A 378 35.62 -5.38 -11.55
CA GLY A 378 35.43 -6.82 -11.51
C GLY A 378 36.77 -7.49 -11.20
N LYS A 379 36.77 -8.35 -10.17
CA LYS A 379 37.77 -9.42 -10.09
C LYS A 379 37.72 -10.11 -11.44
N LYS A 380 38.73 -9.84 -12.29
CA LYS A 380 39.02 -10.65 -13.46
C LYS A 380 38.98 -12.09 -12.96
N LYS A 381 38.01 -12.88 -13.43
CA LYS A 381 38.07 -14.33 -13.27
C LYS A 381 39.38 -14.72 -13.95
N GLY A 382 40.39 -15.02 -13.14
CA GLY A 382 41.59 -15.67 -13.63
C GLY A 382 41.14 -16.96 -14.28
N LEU A 383 41.45 -17.10 -15.56
CA LEU A 383 41.62 -18.42 -16.14
C LEU A 383 42.79 -19.07 -15.41
N THR A 384 42.48 -20.11 -14.65
CA THR A 384 43.37 -21.23 -14.36
C THR A 384 42.54 -22.49 -14.41
#